data_AF-H0SVT8-F1
#
_entry.id   AF-H0SVT8-F1
#
_cell.length_a   1.000
_cell.length_b   1.000
_cell.length_c   1.000
_cell.angle_alpha   90.00
_cell.angle_beta   90.00
_cell.angle_gamma   90.00
#
_symmetry.space_group_name_H-M   'P 1'
#
loop_
_entity.id
_entity.type
_entity.pdbx_description
1 polymer ?
#
loop_
_entity_poly.entity_id
_entity_poly.type
_entity_poly.pdbx_seq_one_letter_code
_entity_poly.pdbx_strand_id
1 'polypeptide(L)'
;MITRAEFIRALKREMPDAIEEIRKAGVGPVDMQQSVIGPGMGVFSRYAKVLETDDSAMSVKTALSLINRVWEEIENELDANFDPETQVALAWFASYGFEVKPSGELTMLANAKNIPDRALFDSGVFRNLHGRTALTKRHELPAGWSPVGDHTLTIWECVQHTARVLNAEDGGGEAAARLVAQMGAKSADAQKLSYRLFEIATQKGWSQEALVYNELAQEWAHLEDRAAGLTTAAPTRGVQGAFTFDRGNT
;
A
#
# COMPACT_ATOMS: atom_id res chain seq x y z
N MET A 1 13.19 33.66 -8.26
CA MET A 1 12.69 33.35 -9.61
C MET A 1 13.38 32.07 -10.04
N ILE A 2 12.67 31.16 -10.68
CA ILE A 2 13.21 29.87 -11.13
C ILE A 2 12.67 29.51 -12.51
N THR A 3 13.32 28.59 -13.18
CA THR A 3 12.89 28.00 -14.46
C THR A 3 11.86 26.89 -14.24
N ARG A 4 11.13 26.53 -15.30
CA ARG A 4 10.24 25.35 -15.33
C ARG A 4 10.96 24.06 -14.90
N ALA A 5 12.20 23.85 -15.32
CA ALA A 5 12.97 22.67 -14.96
C ALA A 5 13.28 22.63 -13.45
N GLU A 6 13.66 23.76 -12.87
CA GLU A 6 13.88 23.87 -11.42
C GLU A 6 12.59 23.70 -10.62
N PHE A 7 11.45 24.18 -11.14
CA PHE A 7 10.15 23.96 -10.51
C PHE A 7 9.79 22.48 -10.47
N ILE A 8 9.94 21.76 -11.59
CA ILE A 8 9.71 20.31 -11.64
C ILE A 8 10.66 19.56 -10.68
N ARG A 9 11.94 19.95 -10.61
CA ARG A 9 12.89 19.35 -9.66
C ARG A 9 12.49 19.62 -8.20
N ALA A 10 11.98 20.82 -7.90
CA ALA A 10 11.48 21.13 -6.56
C ALA A 10 10.26 20.29 -6.20
N LEU A 11 9.30 20.12 -7.13
CA LEU A 11 8.16 19.24 -6.94
C LEU A 11 8.61 17.80 -6.68
N LYS A 12 9.49 17.23 -7.52
CA LYS A 12 9.99 15.86 -7.35
C LYS A 12 10.72 15.62 -6.03
N ARG A 13 11.31 16.65 -5.44
CA ARG A 13 12.01 16.57 -4.16
C ARG A 13 11.06 16.64 -2.97
N GLU A 14 9.99 17.42 -3.06
CA GLU A 14 9.17 17.78 -1.88
C GLU A 14 7.80 17.10 -1.85
N MET A 15 7.25 16.76 -3.03
CA MET A 15 5.97 16.07 -3.12
C MET A 15 5.97 14.67 -2.49
N PRO A 16 7.02 13.82 -2.61
CA PRO A 16 6.99 12.49 -2.01
C PRO A 16 6.72 12.50 -0.50
N ASP A 17 7.42 13.36 0.25
CA ASP A 17 7.23 13.49 1.69
C ASP A 17 5.84 14.06 2.01
N ALA A 18 5.37 15.04 1.25
CA ALA A 18 4.05 15.62 1.45
C ALA A 18 2.91 14.60 1.21
N ILE A 19 3.03 13.77 0.17
CA ILE A 19 2.08 12.69 -0.12
C ILE A 19 2.05 11.68 1.03
N GLU A 20 3.22 11.32 1.56
CA GLU A 20 3.30 10.38 2.68
C GLU A 20 2.63 10.93 3.94
N GLU A 21 2.83 12.21 4.27
CA GLU A 21 2.14 12.84 5.40
C GLU A 21 0.62 12.90 5.21
N ILE A 22 0.14 13.10 3.98
CA ILE A 22 -1.29 13.05 3.66
C ILE A 22 -1.86 11.63 3.88
N ARG A 23 -1.13 10.58 3.46
CA ARG A 23 -1.53 9.18 3.70
C ARG A 23 -1.55 8.84 5.18
N LYS A 24 -0.54 9.28 5.95
CA LYS A 24 -0.50 9.11 7.41
C LYS A 24 -1.65 9.83 8.11
N ALA A 25 -2.12 10.94 7.57
CA ALA A 25 -3.31 11.63 8.06
C ALA A 25 -4.63 10.90 7.73
N GLY A 26 -4.58 9.76 7.04
CA GLY A 26 -5.75 8.92 6.74
C GLY A 26 -6.59 9.43 5.58
N VAL A 27 -6.05 10.31 4.72
CA VAL A 27 -6.78 10.84 3.56
C VAL A 27 -6.94 9.76 2.50
N GLY A 28 -8.17 9.29 2.31
CA GLY A 28 -8.48 8.23 1.35
C GLY A 28 -8.15 8.57 -0.11
N PRO A 29 -8.03 7.56 -0.99
CA PRO A 29 -7.64 7.74 -2.38
C PRO A 29 -8.51 8.72 -3.18
N VAL A 30 -9.82 8.75 -2.94
CA VAL A 30 -10.76 9.67 -3.61
C VAL A 30 -10.40 11.14 -3.38
N ASP A 31 -9.91 11.48 -2.19
CA ASP A 31 -9.57 12.85 -1.78
C ASP A 31 -8.09 13.18 -1.97
N MET A 32 -7.27 12.20 -2.38
CA MET A 32 -5.83 12.34 -2.51
C MET A 32 -5.47 13.42 -3.53
N GLN A 33 -6.09 13.43 -4.71
CA GLN A 33 -5.79 14.41 -5.75
C GLN A 33 -6.01 15.86 -5.29
N GLN A 34 -7.07 16.13 -4.53
CA GLN A 34 -7.32 17.47 -3.99
C GLN A 34 -6.33 17.83 -2.89
N SER A 35 -5.93 16.84 -2.10
CA SER A 35 -5.00 17.03 -0.99
C SER A 35 -3.58 17.32 -1.45
N VAL A 36 -3.12 16.70 -2.56
CA VAL A 36 -1.75 16.93 -3.10
C VAL A 36 -1.60 18.26 -3.86
N ILE A 37 -2.70 18.89 -4.30
CA ILE A 37 -2.66 20.20 -4.97
C ILE A 37 -2.10 21.27 -4.02
N GLY A 38 -2.48 21.24 -2.73
CA GLY A 38 -2.03 22.21 -1.73
C GLY A 38 -0.50 22.27 -1.62
N PRO A 39 0.19 21.17 -1.29
CA PRO A 39 1.65 21.09 -1.27
C PRO A 39 2.30 21.54 -2.60
N GLY A 40 1.79 21.06 -3.74
CA GLY A 40 2.33 21.44 -5.05
C GLY A 40 2.20 22.95 -5.34
N MET A 41 1.06 23.54 -4.99
CA MET A 41 0.84 24.98 -5.10
C MET A 41 1.66 25.79 -4.08
N GLY A 42 1.98 25.22 -2.92
CA GLY A 42 2.95 25.78 -1.98
C GLY A 42 4.34 25.91 -2.61
N VAL A 43 4.80 24.89 -3.33
CA VAL A 43 6.06 24.95 -4.09
C VAL A 43 6.01 26.00 -5.19
N PHE A 44 4.88 26.15 -5.88
CA PHE A 44 4.74 27.17 -6.94
C PHE A 44 4.73 28.60 -6.37
N SER A 45 3.94 28.85 -5.33
CA SER A 45 3.67 30.19 -4.79
C SER A 45 4.81 30.78 -3.96
N ARG A 46 5.76 29.97 -3.45
CA ARG A 46 6.92 30.50 -2.70
C ARG A 46 7.92 31.24 -3.58
N TYR A 47 7.88 31.05 -4.90
CA TYR A 47 8.76 31.72 -5.84
C TYR A 47 8.06 32.95 -6.43
N ALA A 48 8.75 34.09 -6.45
CA ALA A 48 8.21 35.32 -7.02
C ALA A 48 7.76 35.20 -8.49
N LYS A 49 8.40 34.30 -9.27
CA LYS A 49 8.05 33.98 -10.65
C LYS A 49 8.68 32.64 -11.06
N VAL A 50 7.93 31.82 -11.78
CA VAL A 50 8.43 30.64 -12.51
C VAL A 50 8.41 30.97 -14.00
N LEU A 51 9.53 30.73 -14.68
CA LEU A 51 9.69 30.99 -16.11
C LEU A 51 9.39 29.77 -16.96
N GLU A 52 8.68 30.00 -18.07
CA GLU A 52 8.58 29.05 -19.18
C GLU A 52 9.85 29.07 -20.04
N THR A 53 9.93 28.21 -21.04
CA THR A 53 11.08 28.10 -21.96
C THR A 53 11.27 29.31 -22.87
N ASP A 54 10.24 30.15 -23.01
CA ASP A 54 10.24 31.40 -23.78
C ASP A 54 10.42 32.64 -22.88
N ASP A 55 10.90 32.46 -21.64
CA ASP A 55 11.05 33.48 -20.60
C ASP A 55 9.75 34.19 -20.15
N SER A 56 8.59 33.71 -20.60
CA SER A 56 7.29 34.18 -20.12
C SER A 56 6.99 33.66 -18.70
N ALA A 57 6.03 34.30 -18.02
CA ALA A 57 5.57 33.85 -16.71
C ALA A 57 4.70 32.60 -16.85
N MET A 58 5.05 31.53 -16.12
CA MET A 58 4.21 30.34 -16.04
C MET A 58 2.83 30.68 -15.46
N SER A 59 1.78 30.21 -16.14
CA SER A 59 0.42 30.35 -15.66
C SER A 59 0.10 29.35 -14.53
N VAL A 60 -0.86 29.68 -13.66
CA VAL A 60 -1.37 28.76 -12.63
C VAL A 60 -1.91 27.47 -13.27
N LYS A 61 -2.58 27.57 -14.42
CA LYS A 61 -3.08 26.40 -15.16
C LYS A 61 -1.94 25.45 -15.56
N THR A 62 -0.83 26.00 -16.05
CA THR A 62 0.35 25.20 -16.40
C THR A 62 0.97 24.57 -15.15
N ALA A 63 1.08 25.34 -14.06
CA ALA A 63 1.61 24.82 -12.80
C ALA A 63 0.80 23.64 -12.27
N LEU A 64 -0.54 23.74 -12.24
CA LEU A 64 -1.44 22.65 -11.83
C LEU A 64 -1.26 21.40 -12.70
N SER A 65 -1.12 21.57 -14.03
CA SER A 65 -0.85 20.46 -14.93
C SER A 65 0.50 19.78 -14.64
N LEU A 66 1.54 20.55 -14.29
CA LEU A 66 2.84 20.00 -13.90
C LEU A 66 2.79 19.29 -12.55
N ILE A 67 2.03 19.81 -11.58
CA ILE A 67 1.83 19.18 -10.27
C ILE A 67 1.17 17.81 -10.44
N ASN A 68 0.05 17.73 -11.18
CA ASN A 68 -0.64 16.46 -11.44
C ASN A 68 0.29 15.46 -12.15
N ARG A 69 1.05 15.92 -13.15
CA ARG A 69 2.01 15.07 -13.85
C ARG A 69 3.10 14.53 -12.91
N VAL A 70 3.68 15.37 -12.06
CA VAL A 70 4.73 14.92 -11.13
C VAL A 70 4.15 13.94 -10.10
N TRP A 71 2.93 14.17 -9.63
CA TRP A 71 2.24 13.22 -8.77
C TRP A 71 2.03 11.87 -9.46
N GLU A 72 1.53 11.83 -10.69
CA GLU A 72 1.40 10.60 -11.48
C GLU A 72 2.75 9.89 -11.68
N GLU A 73 3.84 10.65 -11.93
CA GLU A 73 5.19 10.09 -12.03
C GLU A 73 5.63 9.43 -10.71
N ILE A 74 5.35 10.04 -9.56
CA ILE A 74 5.66 9.48 -8.23
C ILE A 74 4.87 8.20 -7.96
N GLU A 75 3.57 8.19 -8.24
CA GLU A 75 2.72 7.00 -8.06
C GLU A 75 3.13 5.85 -8.99
N ASN A 76 3.62 6.14 -10.20
CA ASN A 76 4.10 5.11 -11.11
C ASN A 76 5.49 4.57 -10.70
N GLU A 77 6.36 5.40 -10.12
CA GLU A 77 7.66 4.96 -9.58
C GLU A 77 7.49 4.02 -8.37
N LEU A 78 6.42 4.21 -7.58
CA LEU A 78 6.08 3.36 -6.44
C LEU A 78 5.86 1.89 -6.84
N ASP A 79 5.24 1.63 -7.99
CA ASP A 79 4.96 0.27 -8.46
C ASP A 79 6.24 -0.58 -8.59
N ALA A 80 7.39 0.04 -8.88
CA ALA A 80 8.68 -0.63 -9.00
C ALA A 80 9.37 -0.91 -7.65
N ASN A 81 8.90 -0.29 -6.57
CA ASN A 81 9.50 -0.41 -5.23
C ASN A 81 8.91 -1.57 -4.41
N PHE A 82 7.79 -2.16 -4.84
CA PHE A 82 7.20 -3.33 -4.18
C PHE A 82 8.05 -4.60 -4.37
N ASP A 83 7.81 -5.61 -3.54
CA ASP A 83 8.43 -6.93 -3.75
C ASP A 83 8.03 -7.54 -5.12
N PRO A 84 8.91 -8.34 -5.75
CA PRO A 84 8.69 -8.81 -7.12
C PRO A 84 7.37 -9.57 -7.32
N GLU A 85 6.95 -10.37 -6.33
CA GLU A 85 5.67 -11.07 -6.31
C GLU A 85 4.50 -10.09 -6.42
N THR A 86 4.52 -9.03 -5.60
CA THR A 86 3.53 -7.95 -5.62
C THR A 86 3.55 -7.20 -6.95
N GLN A 87 4.72 -6.97 -7.56
CA GLN A 87 4.80 -6.33 -8.89
C GLN A 87 4.12 -7.18 -9.97
N VAL A 88 4.33 -8.50 -9.95
CA VAL A 88 3.66 -9.42 -10.88
C VAL A 88 2.15 -9.44 -10.63
N ALA A 89 1.73 -9.49 -9.36
CA ALA A 89 0.34 -9.48 -8.98
C ALA A 89 -0.37 -8.19 -9.41
N LEU A 90 0.28 -7.03 -9.23
CA LEU A 90 -0.21 -5.73 -9.64
C LEU A 90 -0.35 -5.64 -11.17
N ALA A 91 0.65 -6.11 -11.92
CA ALA A 91 0.60 -6.14 -13.38
C ALA A 91 -0.50 -7.07 -13.92
N TRP A 92 -0.69 -8.23 -13.27
CA TRP A 92 -1.81 -9.12 -13.58
C TRP A 92 -3.14 -8.47 -13.26
N PHE A 93 -3.29 -7.91 -12.06
CA PHE A 93 -4.51 -7.24 -11.62
C PHE A 93 -4.86 -6.11 -12.59
N ALA A 94 -3.91 -5.25 -12.98
CA ALA A 94 -4.13 -4.18 -13.95
C ALA A 94 -4.57 -4.67 -15.34
N SER A 95 -4.24 -5.91 -15.72
CA SER A 95 -4.60 -6.45 -17.04
C SER A 95 -5.90 -7.25 -17.01
N TYR A 96 -6.10 -8.04 -15.96
CA TYR A 96 -7.08 -9.12 -15.92
C TYR A 96 -7.93 -9.14 -14.65
N GLY A 97 -7.64 -8.31 -13.65
CA GLY A 97 -8.26 -8.39 -12.33
C GLY A 97 -8.03 -9.78 -11.73
N PHE A 98 -9.08 -10.38 -11.15
CA PHE A 98 -9.05 -11.73 -10.59
C PHE A 98 -9.47 -12.83 -11.59
N GLU A 99 -9.52 -12.52 -12.89
CA GLU A 99 -9.97 -13.47 -13.90
C GLU A 99 -8.95 -14.59 -14.16
N VAL A 100 -9.47 -15.76 -14.51
CA VAL A 100 -8.65 -16.92 -14.87
C VAL A 100 -8.14 -16.77 -16.30
N LYS A 101 -6.81 -16.89 -16.48
CA LYS A 101 -6.15 -16.84 -17.79
C LYS A 101 -5.20 -18.02 -17.99
N PRO A 102 -4.71 -18.28 -19.22
CA PRO A 102 -3.68 -19.27 -19.47
C PRO A 102 -2.40 -18.98 -18.66
N SER A 103 -1.73 -20.02 -18.16
CA SER A 103 -0.50 -19.84 -17.35
C SER A 103 0.61 -19.10 -18.09
N GLY A 104 0.62 -19.11 -19.42
CA GLY A 104 1.62 -18.38 -20.22
C GLY A 104 1.60 -16.87 -19.99
N GLU A 105 0.46 -16.28 -19.63
CA GLU A 105 0.38 -14.84 -19.27
C GLU A 105 1.15 -14.56 -17.98
N LEU A 106 1.06 -15.47 -17.00
CA LEU A 106 1.77 -15.34 -15.73
C LEU A 106 3.27 -15.49 -15.97
N THR A 107 3.67 -16.50 -16.74
CA THR A 107 5.08 -16.73 -17.10
C THR A 107 5.68 -15.51 -17.80
N MET A 108 4.94 -14.82 -18.67
CA MET A 108 5.41 -13.59 -19.31
C MET A 108 5.67 -12.48 -18.28
N LEU A 109 4.73 -12.25 -17.36
CA LEU A 109 4.87 -11.23 -16.31
C LEU A 109 5.99 -11.58 -15.31
N ALA A 110 6.08 -12.83 -14.89
CA ALA A 110 7.09 -13.33 -13.96
C ALA A 110 8.51 -13.19 -14.55
N ASN A 111 8.69 -13.55 -15.83
CA ASN A 111 9.95 -13.35 -16.54
C ASN A 111 10.34 -11.87 -16.64
N ALA A 112 9.38 -10.98 -16.90
CA ALA A 112 9.63 -9.53 -16.93
C ALA A 112 10.10 -8.97 -15.58
N LYS A 113 9.78 -9.66 -14.47
CA LYS A 113 10.19 -9.33 -13.10
C LYS A 113 11.30 -10.22 -12.54
N ASN A 114 11.87 -11.09 -13.38
CA ASN A 114 12.95 -12.02 -13.03
C ASN A 114 12.65 -12.86 -11.78
N ILE A 115 11.41 -13.34 -11.66
CA ILE A 115 10.96 -14.22 -10.57
C ILE A 115 10.42 -15.52 -11.15
N PRO A 116 10.73 -16.70 -10.56
CA PRO A 116 10.15 -17.97 -11.02
C PRO A 116 8.66 -18.05 -10.68
N ASP A 117 7.84 -18.58 -11.61
CA ASP A 117 6.40 -18.81 -11.40
C ASP A 117 6.09 -19.56 -10.10
N ARG A 118 6.98 -20.49 -9.71
CA ARG A 118 6.84 -21.25 -8.47
C ARG A 118 6.76 -20.36 -7.23
N ALA A 119 7.55 -19.29 -7.16
CA ALA A 119 7.52 -18.38 -6.00
C ALA A 119 6.14 -17.71 -5.84
N LEU A 120 5.46 -17.40 -6.95
CA LEU A 120 4.12 -16.80 -6.96
C LEU A 120 3.02 -17.77 -6.50
N PHE A 121 3.24 -19.07 -6.68
CA PHE A 121 2.34 -20.11 -6.17
C PHE A 121 2.66 -20.47 -4.72
N ASP A 122 3.94 -20.55 -4.37
CA ASP A 122 4.40 -20.87 -3.02
C ASP A 122 4.00 -19.75 -2.03
N SER A 123 3.97 -18.49 -2.46
CA SER A 123 3.43 -17.36 -1.69
C SER A 123 1.91 -17.25 -1.68
N GLY A 124 1.18 -18.16 -2.34
CA GLY A 124 -0.30 -18.12 -2.36
C GLY A 124 -0.91 -16.91 -3.09
N VAL A 125 -0.11 -16.03 -3.69
CA VAL A 125 -0.57 -14.88 -4.49
C VAL A 125 -1.36 -15.35 -5.71
N PHE A 126 -0.90 -16.43 -6.36
CA PHE A 126 -1.55 -17.06 -7.50
C PHE A 126 -2.01 -18.48 -7.21
N ARG A 127 -3.05 -18.90 -7.92
CA ARG A 127 -3.52 -20.30 -7.92
C ARG A 127 -3.06 -21.01 -9.19
N ASN A 128 -2.55 -22.22 -9.02
CA ASN A 128 -2.29 -23.12 -10.13
C ASN A 128 -3.55 -23.93 -10.47
N LEU A 129 -4.12 -23.69 -11.65
CA LEU A 129 -5.37 -24.30 -12.13
C LEU A 129 -5.12 -25.24 -13.32
N HIS A 130 -3.99 -25.96 -13.32
CA HIS A 130 -3.62 -26.96 -14.32
C HIS A 130 -3.63 -26.42 -15.76
N GLY A 131 -2.63 -25.60 -16.09
CA GLY A 131 -2.49 -24.93 -17.40
C GLY A 131 -3.19 -23.57 -17.48
N ARG A 132 -3.90 -23.20 -16.41
CA ARG A 132 -4.45 -21.86 -16.19
C ARG A 132 -4.03 -21.35 -14.82
N THR A 133 -4.18 -20.05 -14.61
CA THR A 133 -3.89 -19.40 -13.33
C THR A 133 -4.71 -18.12 -13.16
N ALA A 134 -4.81 -17.67 -11.92
CA ALA A 134 -5.45 -16.42 -11.51
C ALA A 134 -4.86 -15.99 -10.17
N LEU A 135 -5.01 -14.72 -9.84
CA LEU A 135 -4.84 -14.24 -8.47
C LEU A 135 -5.78 -15.01 -7.52
N THR A 136 -5.30 -15.30 -6.31
CA THR A 136 -6.13 -15.87 -5.26
C THR A 136 -7.17 -14.84 -4.83
N LYS A 137 -8.45 -15.23 -4.86
CA LYS A 137 -9.54 -14.30 -4.51
C LYS A 137 -9.60 -14.09 -3.01
N ARG A 138 -10.00 -12.89 -2.55
CA ARG A 138 -10.08 -12.55 -1.12
C ARG A 138 -10.84 -13.57 -0.27
N HIS A 139 -11.95 -14.12 -0.77
CA HIS A 139 -12.76 -15.10 -0.03
C HIS A 139 -12.15 -16.52 0.02
N GLU A 140 -11.12 -16.78 -0.78
CA GLU A 140 -10.39 -18.06 -0.80
C GLU A 140 -9.14 -18.02 0.09
N LEU A 141 -8.78 -16.83 0.60
CA LEU A 141 -7.60 -16.66 1.44
C LEU A 141 -7.79 -17.33 2.82
N PRO A 142 -6.75 -17.96 3.38
CA PRO A 142 -6.86 -18.66 4.66
C PRO A 142 -7.31 -17.75 5.81
N ALA A 143 -8.28 -18.21 6.60
CA ALA A 143 -8.80 -17.47 7.75
C ALA A 143 -7.73 -17.24 8.82
N GLY A 144 -6.90 -18.26 9.10
CA GLY A 144 -5.85 -18.24 10.13
C GLY A 144 -4.48 -17.76 9.66
N TRP A 145 -4.39 -17.08 8.51
CA TRP A 145 -3.13 -16.52 8.04
C TRP A 145 -2.60 -15.42 8.97
N SER A 146 -1.28 -15.35 9.13
CA SER A 146 -0.57 -14.35 9.93
C SER A 146 0.74 -13.96 9.24
N PRO A 147 1.10 -12.66 9.19
CA PRO A 147 2.36 -12.21 8.62
C PRO A 147 3.60 -12.84 9.26
N VAL A 148 3.56 -13.14 10.55
CA VAL A 148 4.70 -13.72 11.29
C VAL A 148 4.95 -15.18 10.93
N GLY A 149 3.88 -15.90 10.55
CA GLY A 149 3.95 -17.31 10.16
C GLY A 149 4.28 -17.51 8.68
N ASP A 150 4.33 -16.44 7.89
CA ASP A 150 4.53 -16.51 6.45
C ASP A 150 6.02 -16.39 6.08
N HIS A 151 6.56 -17.43 5.46
CA HIS A 151 7.96 -17.49 5.05
C HIS A 151 8.26 -16.71 3.76
N THR A 152 7.22 -16.35 3.01
CA THR A 152 7.29 -15.68 1.71
C THR A 152 6.43 -14.42 1.69
N LEU A 153 6.27 -13.77 2.85
CA LEU A 153 5.37 -12.64 3.06
C LEU A 153 5.49 -11.56 1.98
N THR A 154 4.43 -11.41 1.18
CA THR A 154 4.33 -10.36 0.16
C THR A 154 3.47 -9.19 0.63
N ILE A 155 3.72 -8.01 0.07
CA ILE A 155 2.88 -6.82 0.30
C ILE A 155 1.48 -7.04 -0.26
N TRP A 156 1.35 -7.79 -1.36
CA TRP A 156 0.08 -8.22 -1.91
C TRP A 156 -0.77 -8.98 -0.88
N GLU A 157 -0.21 -10.00 -0.23
CA GLU A 157 -0.91 -10.77 0.79
C GLU A 157 -1.32 -9.90 1.97
N CYS A 158 -0.42 -9.02 2.45
CA CYS A 158 -0.74 -8.06 3.51
C CYS A 158 -2.01 -7.27 3.21
N VAL A 159 -2.13 -6.72 1.99
CA VAL A 159 -3.31 -5.96 1.59
C VAL A 159 -4.55 -6.84 1.49
N GLN A 160 -4.47 -7.98 0.79
CA GLN A 160 -5.65 -8.81 0.55
C GLN A 160 -6.19 -9.46 1.84
N HIS A 161 -5.30 -9.89 2.74
CA HIS A 161 -5.70 -10.42 4.05
C HIS A 161 -6.28 -9.33 4.96
N THR A 162 -5.72 -8.13 4.96
CA THR A 162 -6.28 -7.02 5.76
C THR A 162 -7.65 -6.60 5.22
N ALA A 163 -7.80 -6.48 3.90
CA ALA A 163 -9.10 -6.23 3.27
C ALA A 163 -10.14 -7.30 3.64
N ARG A 164 -9.76 -8.58 3.62
CA ARG A 164 -10.62 -9.70 3.99
C ARG A 164 -11.04 -9.60 5.45
N VAL A 165 -10.10 -9.42 6.36
CA VAL A 165 -10.38 -9.39 7.81
C VAL A 165 -11.17 -8.16 8.21
N LEU A 166 -10.90 -7.00 7.61
CA LEU A 166 -11.65 -5.78 7.87
C LEU A 166 -13.15 -5.94 7.56
N ASN A 167 -13.46 -6.66 6.47
CA ASN A 167 -14.83 -6.87 5.97
C ASN A 167 -15.48 -8.19 6.42
N ALA A 168 -14.80 -9.00 7.23
CA ALA A 168 -15.34 -10.28 7.70
C ALA A 168 -16.33 -10.07 8.86
N GLU A 169 -17.39 -10.89 8.93
CA GLU A 169 -18.39 -10.84 10.00
C GLU A 169 -17.80 -11.07 11.40
N ASP A 170 -16.78 -11.94 11.50
CA ASP A 170 -16.02 -12.25 12.72
C ASP A 170 -14.71 -11.44 12.83
N GLY A 171 -14.50 -10.49 11.91
CA GLY A 171 -13.30 -9.67 11.81
C GLY A 171 -13.51 -8.25 12.33
N GLY A 172 -13.23 -7.27 11.47
CA GLY A 172 -13.33 -5.84 11.77
C GLY A 172 -12.01 -5.19 12.18
N GLY A 173 -12.10 -3.93 12.61
CA GLY A 173 -10.93 -3.05 12.80
C GLY A 173 -9.90 -3.56 13.80
N GLU A 174 -10.30 -4.22 14.89
CA GLU A 174 -9.33 -4.78 15.85
C GLU A 174 -8.55 -5.97 15.28
N ALA A 175 -9.24 -6.87 14.55
CA ALA A 175 -8.60 -8.03 13.95
C ALA A 175 -7.65 -7.59 12.81
N ALA A 176 -8.06 -6.61 12.00
CA ALA A 176 -7.23 -6.02 10.98
C ALA A 176 -6.01 -5.29 11.57
N ALA A 177 -6.19 -4.52 12.65
CA ALA A 177 -5.08 -3.85 13.36
C ALA A 177 -4.06 -4.85 13.93
N ARG A 178 -4.51 -6.02 14.40
CA ARG A 178 -3.59 -7.11 14.83
C ARG A 178 -2.74 -7.63 13.68
N LEU A 179 -3.27 -7.73 12.47
CA LEU A 179 -2.48 -8.10 11.28
C LEU A 179 -1.48 -6.99 10.94
N VAL A 180 -1.93 -5.73 10.90
CA VAL A 180 -1.08 -4.56 10.64
C VAL A 180 0.11 -4.49 11.62
N ALA A 181 -0.13 -4.71 12.92
CA ALA A 181 0.93 -4.76 13.94
C ALA A 181 2.02 -5.79 13.65
N GLN A 182 1.68 -6.89 12.96
CA GLN A 182 2.57 -7.99 12.65
C GLN A 182 3.39 -7.77 11.37
N MET A 183 3.03 -6.79 10.53
CA MET A 183 3.66 -6.56 9.23
C MET A 183 5.01 -5.83 9.30
N GLY A 184 5.28 -5.14 10.42
CA GLY A 184 6.49 -4.32 10.57
C GLY A 184 6.63 -3.29 9.45
N ALA A 185 7.81 -3.23 8.82
CA ALA A 185 8.10 -2.26 7.77
C ALA A 185 7.20 -2.40 6.52
N LYS A 186 6.63 -3.60 6.26
CA LYS A 186 5.72 -3.82 5.12
C LYS A 186 4.37 -3.12 5.26
N SER A 187 3.98 -2.68 6.46
CA SER A 187 2.68 -1.98 6.66
C SER A 187 2.58 -0.73 5.79
N ALA A 188 3.65 0.08 5.76
CA ALA A 188 3.64 1.32 5.00
C ALA A 188 3.50 1.06 3.49
N ASP A 189 4.15 0.02 2.98
CA ASP A 189 4.02 -0.34 1.56
C ASP A 189 2.68 -1.01 1.26
N ALA A 190 2.09 -1.74 2.20
CA ALA A 190 0.74 -2.26 2.06
C ALA A 190 -0.31 -1.15 2.02
N GLN A 191 -0.14 -0.09 2.83
CA GLN A 191 -0.94 1.13 2.69
C GLN A 191 -0.84 1.67 1.27
N LYS A 192 0.37 1.92 0.77
CA LYS A 192 0.60 2.45 -0.58
C LYS A 192 0.01 1.56 -1.68
N LEU A 193 0.13 0.24 -1.55
CA LEU A 193 -0.47 -0.71 -2.49
C LEU A 193 -2.00 -0.59 -2.51
N SER A 194 -2.66 -0.36 -1.37
CA SER A 194 -4.12 -0.17 -1.34
C SER A 194 -4.58 1.05 -2.15
N TYR A 195 -3.83 2.15 -2.16
CA TYR A 195 -4.09 3.31 -3.03
C TYR A 195 -3.97 2.92 -4.52
N ARG A 196 -2.89 2.22 -4.89
CA ARG A 196 -2.71 1.82 -6.30
C ARG A 196 -3.77 0.85 -6.79
N LEU A 197 -4.20 -0.10 -5.95
CA LEU A 197 -5.30 -1.01 -6.31
C LEU A 197 -6.62 -0.28 -6.48
N PHE A 198 -6.90 0.73 -5.65
CA PHE A 198 -8.06 1.60 -5.83
C PHE A 198 -8.02 2.34 -7.17
N GLU A 199 -6.88 2.95 -7.52
CA GLU A 199 -6.73 3.71 -8.76
C GLU A 199 -6.92 2.84 -9.99
N ILE A 200 -6.29 1.66 -10.02
CA ILE A 200 -6.46 0.67 -11.09
C ILE A 200 -7.93 0.24 -11.19
N ALA A 201 -8.56 -0.11 -10.07
CA ALA A 201 -9.96 -0.54 -10.06
C ALA A 201 -10.89 0.57 -10.58
N THR A 202 -10.63 1.82 -10.21
CA THR A 202 -11.40 2.99 -10.67
C THR A 202 -11.23 3.20 -12.17
N GLN A 203 -10.00 3.19 -12.68
CA GLN A 203 -9.71 3.33 -14.12
C GLN A 203 -10.33 2.22 -14.97
N LYS A 204 -10.44 1.01 -14.41
CA LYS A 204 -11.07 -0.15 -15.06
C LYS A 204 -12.58 -0.23 -14.89
N GLY A 205 -13.18 0.62 -14.05
CA GLY A 205 -14.60 0.56 -13.73
C GLY A 205 -14.99 -0.65 -12.86
N TRP A 206 -14.05 -1.22 -12.09
CA TRP A 206 -14.31 -2.32 -11.16
C TRP A 206 -14.81 -1.79 -9.82
N SER A 207 -16.06 -1.31 -9.81
CA SER A 207 -16.61 -0.56 -8.65
C SER A 207 -16.57 -1.33 -7.33
N GLN A 208 -16.77 -2.66 -7.34
CA GLN A 208 -16.72 -3.48 -6.12
C GLN A 208 -15.30 -3.52 -5.53
N GLU A 209 -14.28 -3.62 -6.39
CA GLU A 209 -12.88 -3.60 -5.96
C GLU A 209 -12.46 -2.21 -5.49
N ALA A 210 -12.86 -1.17 -6.23
CA ALA A 210 -12.59 0.21 -5.85
C ALA A 210 -13.18 0.54 -4.46
N LEU A 211 -14.41 0.10 -4.16
CA LEU A 211 -15.01 0.31 -2.84
C LEU A 211 -14.15 -0.29 -1.73
N VAL A 212 -13.74 -1.55 -1.88
CA VAL A 212 -12.95 -2.28 -0.87
C VAL A 212 -11.59 -1.61 -0.65
N TYR A 213 -10.88 -1.25 -1.72
CA TYR A 213 -9.56 -0.64 -1.58
C TYR A 213 -9.62 0.80 -1.08
N ASN A 214 -10.67 1.56 -1.41
CA ASN A 214 -10.88 2.88 -0.83
C ASN A 214 -11.10 2.82 0.69
N GLU A 215 -12.01 1.94 1.12
CA GLU A 215 -12.29 1.74 2.55
C GLU A 215 -11.02 1.31 3.30
N LEU A 216 -10.29 0.32 2.76
CA LEU A 216 -9.05 -0.14 3.36
C LEU A 216 -8.01 0.98 3.49
N ALA A 217 -7.78 1.73 2.41
CA ALA A 217 -6.79 2.79 2.37
C ALA A 217 -7.10 3.93 3.36
N GLN A 218 -8.39 4.26 3.51
CA GLN A 218 -8.88 5.26 4.45
C GLN A 218 -8.77 4.77 5.91
N GLU A 219 -9.16 3.53 6.19
CA GLU A 219 -9.11 2.97 7.55
C GLU A 219 -7.67 2.65 7.99
N TRP A 220 -6.72 2.54 7.06
CA TRP A 220 -5.35 2.09 7.34
C TRP A 220 -4.65 2.87 8.46
N ALA A 221 -4.74 4.21 8.46
CA ALA A 221 -4.14 5.04 9.51
C ALA A 221 -4.72 4.71 10.89
N HIS A 222 -6.05 4.48 10.97
CA HIS A 222 -6.69 4.04 12.22
C HIS A 222 -6.27 2.63 12.63
N LEU A 223 -6.01 1.74 11.66
CA LEU A 223 -5.47 0.40 11.96
C LEU A 223 -4.04 0.49 12.52
N GLU A 224 -3.19 1.37 11.99
CA GLU A 224 -1.83 1.61 12.47
C GLU A 224 -1.82 2.21 13.89
N ASP A 225 -2.68 3.19 14.16
CA ASP A 225 -2.84 3.76 15.51
C ASP A 225 -3.27 2.69 16.54
N ARG A 226 -4.26 1.86 16.17
CA ARG A 226 -4.70 0.74 17.02
C ARG A 226 -3.59 -0.30 17.20
N ALA A 227 -2.84 -0.61 16.15
CA ALA A 227 -1.71 -1.53 16.17
C ALA A 227 -0.60 -1.08 17.14
N ALA A 228 -0.30 0.23 17.16
CA ALA A 228 0.66 0.81 18.11
C ALA A 228 0.18 0.68 19.57
N GLY A 229 -1.13 0.85 19.80
CA GLY A 229 -1.76 0.63 21.11
C GLY A 229 -1.65 -0.82 21.60
N LEU A 230 -1.80 -1.80 20.71
CA LEU A 230 -1.68 -3.23 21.03
C LEU A 230 -0.25 -3.62 21.45
N THR A 231 0.76 -3.01 20.83
CA THR A 231 2.17 -3.24 21.16
C THR A 231 2.53 -2.66 22.54
N THR A 232 1.95 -1.51 22.89
CA THR A 232 2.18 -0.83 24.17
C THR A 232 1.47 -1.54 25.34
N ALA A 233 0.37 -2.25 25.08
CA ALA A 233 -0.42 -2.96 26.09
C ALA A 233 0.12 -4.36 26.46
N ALA A 234 1.25 -4.81 25.90
CA ALA A 234 1.87 -6.07 26.31
C ALA A 234 2.25 -6.00 27.80
N PRO A 235 1.64 -6.81 28.69
CA PRO A 235 1.84 -6.65 30.12
C PRO A 235 3.24 -7.12 30.50
N THR A 236 3.95 -6.31 31.28
CA THR A 236 5.00 -6.75 32.19
C THR A 236 4.46 -7.94 32.97
N ARG A 237 4.78 -9.17 32.56
CA ARG A 237 4.70 -10.33 33.45
C ARG A 237 5.76 -10.12 34.51
N GLY A 238 5.40 -9.36 35.54
CA GLY A 238 6.12 -9.32 36.79
C GLY A 238 6.15 -10.74 37.33
N VAL A 239 7.30 -11.38 37.20
CA VAL A 239 7.63 -12.60 37.94
C VAL A 239 7.68 -12.22 39.41
N GLN A 240 6.54 -12.21 40.09
CA GLN A 240 6.52 -12.34 41.55
C GLN A 240 6.76 -13.80 41.87
N GLY A 241 8.04 -14.18 41.90
CA GLY A 241 8.49 -15.39 42.55
C GLY A 241 8.15 -15.29 44.04
N ALA A 242 7.05 -15.92 44.44
CA ALA A 242 6.76 -16.17 45.84
C ALA A 242 7.77 -17.21 46.36
N PHE A 243 8.89 -16.73 46.89
CA PHE A 243 9.79 -17.55 47.70
C PHE A 243 9.10 -17.85 49.04
N THR A 244 8.45 -19.00 49.13
CA THR A 244 8.06 -19.59 50.41
C THR A 244 9.32 -20.10 51.11
N PHE A 245 9.77 -19.40 52.15
CA PHE A 245 10.72 -19.96 53.10
C PHE A 245 9.98 -20.95 54.02
N ASP A 246 10.17 -22.23 53.77
CA ASP A 246 9.94 -23.27 54.77
C ASP A 246 11.16 -23.32 55.71
N ARG A 247 10.94 -23.09 57.00
CA ARG A 247 11.86 -23.52 58.05
C ARG A 247 11.04 -24.14 59.18
N GLY A 248 10.83 -25.43 59.06
CA GLY A 248 10.61 -26.30 60.20
C GLY A 248 11.93 -26.62 60.93
N ASN A 249 11.78 -26.66 62.25
CA ASN A 249 12.47 -27.55 63.21
C ASN A 249 13.86 -27.13 63.76
N THR A 250 13.87 -26.64 65.00
CA THR A 250 14.21 -27.41 66.22
C THR A 250 13.62 -26.72 67.44
#